data_AF-A0A0S4MUF8-F1
#
_entry.id   AF-A0A0S4MUF8-F1
#
_cell.length_a   1.000
_cell.length_b   1.000
_cell.length_c   1.000
_cell.angle_alpha   90.00
_cell.angle_beta   90.00
_cell.angle_gamma   90.00
#
_symmetry.space_group_name_H-M   'P 1'
#
loop_
_entity.id
_entity.type
_entity.pdbx_description
1 polymer ?
#
loop_
_entity_poly.entity_id
_entity_poly.type
_entity_poly.pdbx_seq_one_letter_code
_entity_poly.pdbx_strand_id
1 'polypeptide(L)'
;MISEQVQNIVFNCVESLKNKKFPEDRYYTRLLTWVKVEGDIISVGLSEPFVCLFFPLIEVIYPNIPVRVGVDTPCAWVKHRDGIFSIRSPAKGNLFKLNERILTEPDILNKDPYVDGWLFEIELDKGENLKWLMDSIEFAEFFNNKLDKFKREVMRFIDRHCGDEMMVQNGGVAIVTLKDLLGPKRYLLIARKVFEF
;
A
#
# COMPACT_ATOMS: atom_id res chain seq x y z
N MET A 1 -9.09 -19.27 24.07
CA MET A 1 -10.09 -18.77 23.09
C MET A 1 -9.83 -17.28 22.92
N ILE A 2 -9.79 -16.74 21.69
CA ILE A 2 -9.51 -15.32 21.46
C ILE A 2 -10.67 -14.46 21.99
N SER A 3 -10.37 -13.45 22.81
CA SER A 3 -11.38 -12.57 23.40
C SER A 3 -12.17 -11.77 22.34
N GLU A 4 -13.42 -11.42 22.67
CA GLU A 4 -14.28 -10.61 21.80
C GLU A 4 -13.64 -9.26 21.45
N GLN A 5 -12.97 -8.61 22.42
CA GLN A 5 -12.25 -7.36 22.18
C GLN A 5 -11.21 -7.50 21.06
N VAL A 6 -10.41 -8.57 21.08
CA VAL A 6 -9.40 -8.82 20.05
C VAL A 6 -10.05 -9.06 18.69
N GLN A 7 -11.13 -9.84 18.66
CA GLN A 7 -11.89 -10.07 17.42
C GLN A 7 -12.43 -8.76 16.84
N ASN A 8 -12.96 -7.87 17.68
CA ASN A 8 -13.47 -6.56 17.28
C ASN A 8 -12.37 -5.64 16.74
N ILE A 9 -11.17 -5.63 17.35
CA ILE A 9 -10.02 -4.85 16.85
C ILE A 9 -9.64 -5.31 15.43
N VAL A 10 -9.54 -6.63 15.22
CA VAL A 10 -9.20 -7.19 13.90
C VAL A 10 -10.32 -6.89 12.89
N PHE A 11 -11.58 -7.06 13.27
CA PHE A 11 -12.74 -6.78 12.43
C PHE A 11 -12.78 -5.31 11.99
N ASN A 12 -12.73 -4.37 12.94
CA ASN A 12 -12.79 -2.94 12.67
C ASN A 12 -11.63 -2.48 11.76
N CYS A 13 -10.42 -3.01 11.99
CA CYS A 13 -9.28 -2.74 11.12
C CYS A 13 -9.55 -3.16 9.66
N VAL A 14 -10.14 -4.33 9.45
CA VAL A 14 -10.42 -4.86 8.11
C VAL A 14 -11.57 -4.10 7.45
N GLU A 15 -12.67 -3.86 8.17
CA GLU A 15 -13.85 -3.17 7.62
C GLU A 15 -13.54 -1.71 7.24
N SER A 16 -12.72 -1.02 8.04
CA SER A 16 -12.27 0.33 7.68
C SER A 16 -11.46 0.39 6.38
N LEU A 17 -10.78 -0.69 6.00
CA LEU A 17 -10.06 -0.81 4.74
C LEU A 17 -11.00 -1.25 3.59
N LYS A 18 -12.04 -2.04 3.86
CA LYS A 18 -13.03 -2.45 2.83
C LYS A 18 -13.88 -1.29 2.34
N ASN A 19 -14.15 -0.31 3.20
CA ASN A 19 -15.00 0.85 2.87
C ASN A 19 -14.27 1.95 2.07
N LYS A 20 -13.08 1.67 1.54
CA LYS A 20 -12.33 2.64 0.73
C LYS A 20 -12.95 2.78 -0.66
N LYS A 21 -12.84 3.98 -1.21
CA LYS A 21 -13.33 4.31 -2.55
C LYS A 21 -12.16 4.40 -3.51
N PHE A 22 -12.35 3.89 -4.71
CA PHE A 22 -11.34 3.89 -5.76
C PHE A 22 -11.84 4.74 -6.92
N PRO A 23 -11.16 5.86 -7.24
CA PRO A 23 -11.46 6.63 -8.45
C PRO A 23 -11.52 5.75 -9.71
N GLU A 24 -12.51 6.00 -10.56
CA GLU A 24 -12.77 5.24 -11.79
C GLU A 24 -12.01 5.81 -13.01
N ASP A 25 -11.37 6.96 -12.86
CA ASP A 25 -10.61 7.66 -13.92
C ASP A 25 -9.20 7.10 -14.14
N ARG A 26 -8.86 6.00 -13.46
CA ARG A 26 -7.53 5.39 -13.43
C ARG A 26 -7.62 3.89 -13.21
N TYR A 27 -6.52 3.22 -13.48
CA TYR A 27 -6.35 1.81 -13.22
C TYR A 27 -5.49 1.59 -11.97
N TYR A 28 -5.37 0.32 -11.57
CA TYR A 28 -4.66 -0.09 -10.37
C TYR A 28 -3.79 -1.31 -10.61
N THR A 29 -2.75 -1.45 -9.79
CA THR A 29 -1.85 -2.61 -9.82
C THR A 29 -2.06 -3.49 -8.60
N ARG A 30 -1.58 -4.74 -8.71
CA ARG A 30 -1.55 -5.67 -7.57
C ARG A 30 -0.67 -5.18 -6.40
N LEU A 31 0.24 -4.24 -6.67
CA LEU A 31 1.12 -3.61 -5.69
C LEU A 31 0.52 -2.29 -5.16
N LEU A 32 -0.81 -2.15 -5.20
CA LEU A 32 -1.56 -1.06 -4.59
C LEU A 32 -1.11 0.34 -5.08
N THR A 33 -0.63 0.44 -6.31
CA THR A 33 -0.43 1.72 -7.00
C THR A 33 -1.57 1.98 -7.95
N TRP A 34 -1.83 3.26 -8.23
CA TRP A 34 -2.74 3.67 -9.30
C TRP A 34 -1.96 4.12 -10.53
N VAL A 35 -2.59 4.01 -11.70
CA VAL A 35 -2.04 4.38 -13.01
C VAL A 35 -3.08 5.15 -13.80
N LYS A 36 -2.80 6.42 -14.09
CA LYS A 36 -3.64 7.25 -14.97
C LYS A 36 -3.00 7.31 -16.35
N VAL A 37 -3.77 7.06 -17.40
CA VAL A 37 -3.28 6.93 -18.78
C VAL A 37 -3.75 8.12 -19.60
N GLU A 38 -2.82 8.85 -20.22
CA GLU A 38 -3.07 10.02 -21.04
C GLU A 38 -2.24 9.92 -22.33
N GLY A 39 -2.82 9.28 -23.36
CA GLY A 39 -2.09 8.95 -24.60
C GLY A 39 -0.98 7.94 -24.34
N ASP A 40 0.24 8.29 -24.73
CA ASP A 40 1.44 7.46 -24.51
C ASP A 40 2.14 7.74 -23.17
N ILE A 41 1.55 8.58 -22.30
CA ILE A 41 2.09 8.90 -20.98
C ILE A 41 1.22 8.27 -19.91
N ILE A 42 1.87 7.69 -18.89
CA ILE A 42 1.21 7.25 -17.67
C ILE A 42 1.73 8.00 -16.46
N SER A 43 0.81 8.41 -15.58
CA SER A 43 1.13 8.88 -14.23
C SER A 43 0.91 7.75 -13.23
N VAL A 44 1.85 7.58 -12.30
CA VAL A 44 1.78 6.52 -11.28
C VAL A 44 1.84 7.13 -9.89
N GLY A 45 1.01 6.65 -8.97
CA GLY A 45 1.04 7.06 -7.55
C GLY A 45 0.61 5.95 -6.61
N LEU A 46 0.64 6.23 -5.30
CA LEU A 46 0.20 5.27 -4.27
C LEU A 46 -1.32 5.30 -4.14
N SER A 47 -1.96 4.14 -3.97
CA SER A 47 -3.38 4.11 -3.66
C SER A 47 -3.63 4.39 -2.16
N GLU A 48 -4.83 4.84 -1.82
CA GLU A 48 -5.23 5.00 -0.41
C GLU A 48 -5.08 3.70 0.42
N PRO A 49 -5.40 2.49 -0.11
CA PRO A 49 -5.03 1.22 0.52
C PRO A 49 -3.56 1.09 0.92
N PHE A 50 -2.63 1.46 0.03
CA PHE A 50 -1.20 1.40 0.32
C PHE A 50 -0.87 2.30 1.51
N VAL A 51 -1.34 3.54 1.46
CA VAL A 51 -1.10 4.53 2.50
C VAL A 51 -1.68 4.06 3.84
N CYS A 52 -2.91 3.57 3.88
CA CYS A 52 -3.55 3.12 5.12
C CYS A 52 -2.81 1.94 5.78
N LEU A 53 -2.38 0.96 4.98
CA LEU A 53 -1.61 -0.17 5.47
C LEU A 53 -0.26 0.28 6.03
N PHE A 54 0.42 1.19 5.33
CA PHE A 54 1.81 1.55 5.62
C PHE A 54 1.97 2.97 6.19
N PHE A 55 0.93 3.50 6.83
CA PHE A 55 0.96 4.83 7.45
C PHE A 55 1.85 4.85 8.71
N PRO A 56 2.65 5.92 8.93
CA PRO A 56 2.89 7.06 8.04
C PRO A 56 4.07 6.84 7.08
N LEU A 57 3.91 7.27 5.83
CA LEU A 57 5.00 7.36 4.86
C LEU A 57 5.82 8.64 5.14
N ILE A 58 7.15 8.53 5.08
CA ILE A 58 8.07 9.54 5.61
C ILE A 58 8.85 10.24 4.50
N GLU A 59 9.23 9.51 3.46
CA GLU A 59 10.19 9.99 2.46
C GLU A 59 10.01 9.22 1.15
N VAL A 60 10.30 9.86 0.02
CA VAL A 60 10.44 9.21 -1.29
C VAL A 60 11.86 9.36 -1.78
N ILE A 61 12.39 8.29 -2.35
CA ILE A 61 13.69 8.25 -3.01
C ILE A 61 13.43 7.97 -4.49
N TYR A 62 13.95 8.84 -5.35
CA TYR A 62 13.81 8.72 -6.79
C TYR A 62 15.14 8.32 -7.46
N PRO A 63 15.10 7.65 -8.62
CA PRO A 63 16.27 7.47 -9.47
C PRO A 63 16.63 8.77 -10.20
N ASN A 64 17.82 8.81 -10.79
CA ASN A 64 18.15 9.84 -11.77
C ASN A 64 17.36 9.60 -13.07
N ILE A 65 16.86 10.68 -13.66
CA ILE A 65 16.07 10.66 -14.90
C ILE A 65 16.84 11.35 -16.04
N PRO A 66 16.58 11.02 -17.32
CA PRO A 66 15.69 9.95 -17.77
C PRO A 66 16.28 8.55 -17.53
N VAL A 67 15.41 7.55 -17.31
CA VAL A 67 15.84 6.15 -17.16
C VAL A 67 14.84 5.18 -17.79
N ARG A 68 15.36 4.17 -18.50
CA ARG A 68 14.56 3.07 -19.03
C ARG A 68 14.08 2.18 -17.90
N VAL A 69 12.77 1.89 -17.89
CA VAL A 69 12.13 1.00 -16.93
C VAL A 69 11.40 -0.13 -17.65
N GLY A 70 11.34 -1.29 -17.02
CA GLY A 70 10.55 -2.44 -17.47
C GLY A 70 9.36 -2.71 -16.56
N VAL A 71 8.38 -3.51 -17.02
CA VAL A 71 7.30 -4.00 -16.15
C VAL A 71 7.87 -4.69 -14.92
N ASP A 72 7.31 -4.39 -13.75
CA ASP A 72 7.68 -4.97 -12.46
C ASP A 72 9.14 -4.69 -12.04
N THR A 73 9.79 -3.67 -12.62
CA THR A 73 11.11 -3.22 -12.20
C THR A 73 11.00 -2.08 -11.17
N PRO A 74 11.76 -2.10 -10.06
CA PRO A 74 11.80 -0.98 -9.12
C PRO A 74 12.25 0.33 -9.79
N CYS A 75 11.48 1.40 -9.60
CA CYS A 75 11.75 2.71 -10.19
C CYS A 75 11.49 3.90 -9.24
N ALA A 76 11.04 3.66 -8.01
CA ALA A 76 11.07 4.62 -6.91
C ALA A 76 11.01 3.85 -5.58
N TRP A 77 11.34 4.49 -4.45
CA TRP A 77 11.24 3.88 -3.13
C TRP A 77 10.53 4.79 -2.14
N VAL A 78 9.66 4.22 -1.33
CA VAL A 78 8.92 4.94 -0.29
C VAL A 78 9.34 4.42 1.07
N LYS A 79 9.73 5.33 1.96
CA LYS A 79 10.21 5.03 3.30
C LYS A 79 9.08 5.12 4.30
N HIS A 80 9.03 4.13 5.17
CA HIS A 80 8.22 4.07 6.38
C HIS A 80 9.17 3.94 7.59
N ARG A 81 8.69 4.23 8.80
CA ARG A 81 9.50 4.13 10.03
C ARG A 81 10.19 2.77 10.17
N ASP A 82 9.47 1.72 9.82
CA ASP A 82 9.88 0.32 10.02
C ASP A 82 10.35 -0.37 8.73
N GLY A 83 10.57 0.36 7.63
CA GLY A 83 11.11 -0.23 6.41
C GLY A 83 10.97 0.63 5.16
N ILE A 84 11.44 0.08 4.03
CA ILE A 84 11.37 0.72 2.72
C ILE A 84 10.53 -0.18 1.80
N PHE A 85 9.74 0.44 0.92
CA PHE A 85 8.96 -0.22 -0.12
C PHE A 85 9.50 0.18 -1.48
N SER A 86 9.73 -0.80 -2.35
CA SER A 86 10.09 -0.53 -3.74
C SER A 86 8.80 -0.36 -4.55
N ILE A 87 8.64 0.79 -5.19
CA ILE A 87 7.58 1.05 -6.15
C ILE A 87 8.07 0.59 -7.51
N ARG A 88 7.28 -0.27 -8.14
CA ARG A 88 7.65 -0.93 -9.39
C ARG A 88 6.90 -0.32 -10.56
N SER A 89 7.58 -0.22 -11.69
CA SER A 89 7.00 0.32 -12.90
C SER A 89 5.88 -0.60 -13.41
N PRO A 90 4.70 -0.06 -13.75
CA PRO A 90 3.63 -0.82 -14.39
C PRO A 90 3.91 -1.12 -15.88
N ALA A 91 4.87 -0.44 -16.50
CA ALA A 91 5.03 -0.50 -17.95
C ALA A 91 6.49 -0.47 -18.37
N LYS A 92 6.76 -0.91 -19.60
CA LYS A 92 7.99 -0.57 -20.29
C LYS A 92 7.92 0.85 -20.84
N GLY A 93 9.00 1.58 -20.69
CA GLY A 93 9.05 2.95 -21.16
C GLY A 93 10.27 3.71 -20.67
N ASN A 94 10.16 5.02 -20.75
CA ASN A 94 11.14 5.98 -20.24
C ASN A 94 10.52 6.75 -19.08
N LEU A 95 11.06 6.57 -17.87
CA LEU A 95 10.68 7.38 -16.73
C LEU A 95 11.37 8.74 -16.88
N PHE A 96 10.57 9.78 -17.09
CA PHE A 96 11.08 11.09 -17.55
C PHE A 96 10.66 12.26 -16.65
N LYS A 97 9.78 12.04 -15.67
CA LYS A 97 9.31 13.10 -14.77
C LYS A 97 9.03 12.55 -13.39
N LEU A 98 9.38 13.34 -12.38
CA LEU A 98 9.22 13.03 -10.96
C LEU A 98 8.39 14.13 -10.31
N ASN A 99 7.60 13.78 -9.29
CA ASN A 99 6.95 14.78 -8.46
C ASN A 99 7.91 15.32 -7.39
N GLU A 100 8.71 16.31 -7.76
CA GLU A 100 9.72 16.91 -6.87
C GLU A 100 9.09 17.57 -5.63
N ARG A 101 7.81 17.96 -5.68
CA ARG A 101 7.10 18.53 -4.53
C ARG A 101 7.07 17.58 -3.34
N ILE A 102 7.03 16.26 -3.58
CA ILE A 102 7.02 15.23 -2.53
C ILE A 102 8.35 15.20 -1.76
N LEU A 103 9.45 15.65 -2.37
CA LEU A 103 10.75 15.71 -1.68
C LEU A 103 10.76 16.77 -0.57
N THR A 104 10.03 17.86 -0.76
CA THR A 104 9.88 18.94 0.23
C THR A 104 8.62 18.79 1.10
N GLU A 105 7.59 18.14 0.58
CA GLU A 105 6.29 17.94 1.22
C GLU A 105 5.87 16.45 1.19
N PRO A 106 6.61 15.53 1.86
CA PRO A 106 6.34 14.10 1.78
C PRO A 106 4.98 13.68 2.33
N ASP A 107 4.38 14.52 3.18
CA ASP A 107 3.06 14.28 3.78
C ASP A 107 1.91 14.31 2.77
N ILE A 108 2.14 14.84 1.56
CA ILE A 108 1.20 14.75 0.44
C ILE A 108 0.81 13.29 0.18
N LEU A 109 1.77 12.36 0.25
CA LEU A 109 1.51 10.93 0.08
C LEU A 109 0.45 10.41 1.04
N ASN A 110 0.45 10.93 2.27
CA ASN A 110 -0.45 10.46 3.31
C ASN A 110 -1.84 11.09 3.22
N LYS A 111 -1.91 12.35 2.80
CA LYS A 111 -3.13 13.17 2.82
C LYS A 111 -3.92 13.13 1.51
N ASP A 112 -3.21 13.15 0.38
CA ASP A 112 -3.82 13.28 -0.94
C ASP A 112 -3.13 12.37 -1.98
N PRO A 113 -3.20 11.04 -1.78
CA PRO A 113 -2.51 10.09 -2.64
C PRO A 113 -3.00 10.08 -4.10
N TYR A 114 -4.22 10.56 -4.37
CA TYR A 114 -4.86 10.46 -5.68
C TYR A 114 -4.78 11.74 -6.53
N VAL A 115 -4.59 12.90 -5.92
CA VAL A 115 -4.49 14.17 -6.66
C VAL A 115 -3.04 14.66 -6.64
N ASP A 116 -2.58 15.20 -5.52
CA ASP A 116 -1.22 15.77 -5.43
C ASP A 116 -0.13 14.69 -5.24
N GLY A 117 -0.49 13.47 -4.82
CA GLY A 117 0.41 12.38 -4.46
C GLY A 117 0.88 11.46 -5.59
N TRP A 118 0.82 11.89 -6.85
CA TRP A 118 1.46 11.18 -7.95
C TRP A 118 2.99 11.14 -7.74
N LEU A 119 3.65 10.05 -8.11
CA LEU A 119 5.07 9.85 -7.86
C LEU A 119 5.94 10.20 -9.07
N PHE A 120 5.59 9.67 -10.24
CA PHE A 120 6.38 9.82 -11.47
C PHE A 120 5.52 9.59 -12.71
N GLU A 121 6.02 10.02 -13.87
CA GLU A 121 5.45 9.73 -15.18
C GLU A 121 6.41 8.90 -16.04
N ILE A 122 5.82 8.01 -16.84
CA ILE A 122 6.52 7.16 -17.81
C ILE A 122 5.93 7.42 -19.19
N GLU A 123 6.81 7.68 -20.16
CA GLU A 123 6.47 7.63 -21.59
C GLU A 123 6.58 6.16 -22.05
N LEU A 124 5.46 5.60 -22.52
CA LEU A 124 5.33 4.20 -22.88
C LEU A 124 6.13 3.86 -24.14
N ASP A 125 6.67 2.64 -24.17
CA ASP A 125 7.15 2.08 -25.42
C ASP A 125 6.00 1.85 -26.41
N LYS A 126 6.28 2.01 -27.70
CA LYS A 126 5.30 1.77 -28.75
C LYS A 126 4.76 0.34 -28.69
N GLY A 127 3.44 0.21 -28.55
CA GLY A 127 2.74 -1.08 -28.47
C GLY A 127 2.77 -1.72 -27.09
N GLU A 128 3.15 -0.99 -26.04
CA GLU A 128 3.10 -1.48 -24.67
C GLU A 128 1.66 -1.87 -24.28
N ASN A 129 1.55 -2.99 -23.56
CA ASN A 129 0.28 -3.60 -23.23
C ASN A 129 -0.06 -3.45 -21.75
N LEU A 130 -1.12 -2.69 -21.45
CA LEU A 130 -1.58 -2.42 -20.08
C LEU A 130 -2.74 -3.32 -19.62
N LYS A 131 -3.07 -4.40 -20.35
CA LYS A 131 -4.20 -5.31 -20.04
C LYS A 131 -4.14 -6.01 -18.68
N TRP A 132 -3.01 -5.95 -17.98
CA TRP A 132 -2.83 -6.55 -16.66
C TRP A 132 -3.19 -5.58 -15.52
N LEU A 133 -3.39 -4.30 -15.84
CA LEU A 133 -3.93 -3.31 -14.91
C LEU A 133 -5.41 -3.62 -14.64
N MET A 134 -5.84 -3.34 -13.42
CA MET A 134 -7.22 -3.55 -12.98
C MET A 134 -7.97 -2.23 -13.03
N ASP A 135 -9.24 -2.27 -13.45
CA ASP A 135 -10.13 -1.13 -13.20
C ASP A 135 -10.48 -1.00 -11.69
N SER A 136 -11.27 0.00 -11.32
CA SER A 136 -11.64 0.25 -9.92
C SER A 136 -12.47 -0.89 -9.29
N ILE A 137 -13.29 -1.58 -10.08
CA ILE A 137 -14.16 -2.67 -9.62
C ILE A 137 -13.31 -3.92 -9.38
N GLU A 138 -12.51 -4.30 -10.38
CA GLU A 138 -11.56 -5.41 -10.30
C GLU A 138 -10.57 -5.22 -9.14
N PHE A 139 -10.08 -4.00 -8.96
CA PHE A 139 -9.19 -3.68 -7.85
C PHE A 139 -9.88 -3.79 -6.48
N ALA A 140 -11.13 -3.36 -6.37
CA ALA A 140 -11.90 -3.50 -5.13
C ALA A 140 -12.07 -4.98 -4.73
N GLU A 141 -12.42 -5.83 -5.68
CA GLU A 141 -12.54 -7.27 -5.47
C GLU A 141 -11.19 -7.90 -5.09
N PHE A 142 -10.13 -7.56 -5.83
CA PHE A 142 -8.77 -8.00 -5.51
C PHE A 142 -8.36 -7.60 -4.09
N PHE A 143 -8.58 -6.34 -3.72
CA PHE A 143 -8.18 -5.81 -2.42
C PHE A 143 -8.99 -6.44 -1.29
N ASN A 144 -10.30 -6.64 -1.46
CA ASN A 144 -11.14 -7.32 -0.47
C ASN A 144 -10.69 -8.77 -0.25
N ASN A 145 -10.34 -9.50 -1.31
CA ASN A 145 -9.79 -10.85 -1.22
C ASN A 145 -8.45 -10.87 -0.45
N LYS A 146 -7.59 -9.87 -0.68
CA LYS A 146 -6.34 -9.70 0.08
C LYS A 146 -6.60 -9.36 1.54
N LEU A 147 -7.57 -8.52 1.85
CA LEU A 147 -7.97 -8.19 3.22
C LEU A 147 -8.51 -9.41 3.98
N ASP A 148 -9.29 -10.27 3.33
CA ASP A 148 -9.75 -11.51 3.96
C ASP A 148 -8.58 -12.47 4.25
N LYS A 149 -7.58 -12.52 3.36
CA LYS A 149 -6.33 -13.25 3.63
C LYS A 149 -5.54 -12.62 4.77
N PHE A 150 -5.46 -11.29 4.83
CA PHE A 150 -4.81 -10.55 5.91
C PHE A 150 -5.47 -10.86 7.25
N LYS A 151 -6.81 -10.76 7.33
CA LYS A 151 -7.60 -11.14 8.52
C LYS A 151 -7.27 -12.56 8.97
N ARG A 152 -7.26 -13.54 8.06
CA ARG A 152 -6.92 -14.93 8.39
C ARG A 152 -5.51 -15.09 8.93
N GLU A 153 -4.51 -14.47 8.31
CA GLU A 153 -3.12 -14.55 8.78
C GLU A 153 -2.93 -13.90 10.16
N VAL A 154 -3.58 -12.76 10.38
CA VAL A 154 -3.62 -12.07 11.69
C VAL A 154 -4.26 -12.96 12.76
N MET A 155 -5.44 -13.51 12.49
CA MET A 155 -6.13 -14.39 13.44
C MET A 155 -5.33 -15.65 13.76
N ARG A 156 -4.70 -16.28 12.75
CA ARG A 156 -3.78 -17.41 12.97
C ARG A 156 -2.56 -17.03 13.79
N PHE A 157 -2.04 -15.82 13.61
CA PHE A 157 -0.91 -15.34 14.40
C PHE A 157 -1.32 -15.19 15.86
N ILE A 158 -2.44 -14.51 16.12
CA ILE A 158 -3.01 -14.31 17.44
C ILE A 158 -3.27 -15.66 18.10
N ASP A 159 -3.96 -16.60 17.45
CA ASP A 159 -4.27 -17.91 18.01
C ASP A 159 -3.02 -18.70 18.45
N ARG A 160 -1.93 -18.62 17.70
CA ARG A 160 -0.67 -19.31 18.01
C ARG A 160 0.18 -18.66 19.09
N HIS A 161 0.01 -17.36 19.34
CA HIS A 161 0.89 -16.59 20.23
C HIS A 161 0.14 -15.97 21.41
N CYS A 162 -1.19 -16.00 21.41
CA CYS A 162 -2.04 -15.54 22.50
C CYS A 162 -2.53 -16.75 23.30
N GLY A 163 -1.68 -17.25 24.20
CA GLY A 163 -2.17 -17.63 25.53
C GLY A 163 -2.64 -16.37 26.26
N ASP A 164 -3.36 -16.50 27.39
CA ASP A 164 -4.03 -15.44 28.17
C ASP A 164 -3.19 -14.18 28.55
N GLU A 165 -1.91 -14.11 28.15
CA GLU A 165 -0.91 -13.12 28.54
C GLU A 165 -0.89 -11.81 27.71
N MET A 166 -1.51 -11.76 26.52
CA MET A 166 -1.45 -10.53 25.68
C MET A 166 -2.22 -9.34 26.26
N MET A 167 -2.97 -9.55 27.35
CA MET A 167 -3.72 -8.53 28.11
C MET A 167 -2.84 -7.75 29.11
N VAL A 168 -1.57 -8.13 29.33
CA VAL A 168 -0.77 -7.60 30.45
C VAL A 168 0.63 -7.21 30.03
N GLN A 169 0.79 -6.24 29.11
CA GLN A 169 2.08 -5.54 28.97
C GLN A 169 1.95 -4.28 28.11
N ASN A 170 1.44 -3.20 28.71
CA ASN A 170 1.69 -1.83 28.26
C ASN A 170 1.33 -0.81 29.36
N GLY A 171 1.64 -1.08 30.63
CA GLY A 171 1.65 -0.05 31.69
C GLY A 171 0.41 0.87 31.80
N GLY A 172 -0.79 0.41 31.42
CA GLY A 172 -2.03 1.20 31.43
C GLY A 172 -2.50 1.77 30.09
N VAL A 173 -1.81 1.51 28.96
CA VAL A 173 -2.26 1.94 27.63
C VAL A 173 -3.23 0.91 27.05
N ALA A 174 -4.44 1.35 26.70
CA ALA A 174 -5.47 0.51 26.09
C ALA A 174 -5.06 0.06 24.68
N ILE A 175 -5.13 -1.25 24.41
CA ILE A 175 -4.96 -1.79 23.07
C ILE A 175 -6.23 -1.49 22.27
N VAL A 176 -6.13 -0.54 21.34
CA VAL A 176 -7.28 -0.07 20.53
C VAL A 176 -7.10 -0.28 19.04
N THR A 177 -5.85 -0.43 18.55
CA THR A 177 -5.59 -0.71 17.13
C THR A 177 -4.94 -2.08 16.91
N LEU A 178 -5.03 -2.58 15.68
CA LEU A 178 -4.35 -3.81 15.29
C LEU A 178 -2.81 -3.67 15.35
N LYS A 179 -2.27 -2.47 15.11
CA LYS A 179 -0.83 -2.18 15.22
C LYS A 179 -0.37 -2.25 16.68
N ASP A 180 -1.17 -1.77 17.62
CA ASP A 180 -0.89 -1.90 19.06
C ASP A 180 -0.96 -3.36 19.51
N LEU A 181 -1.96 -4.09 19.01
CA LEU A 181 -2.16 -5.50 19.34
C LEU A 181 -1.00 -6.37 18.85
N LEU A 182 -0.57 -6.22 17.59
CA LEU A 182 0.48 -7.05 17.02
C LEU A 182 1.89 -6.53 17.32
N GLY A 183 2.04 -5.23 17.55
CA GLY A 183 3.29 -4.51 17.46
C GLY A 183 3.71 -4.23 16.01
N PRO A 184 4.48 -3.15 15.75
CA PRO A 184 4.75 -2.63 14.41
C PRO A 184 5.46 -3.64 13.50
N LYS A 185 6.48 -4.35 14.02
CA LYS A 185 7.25 -5.33 13.25
C LYS A 185 6.39 -6.49 12.73
N ARG A 186 5.50 -7.03 13.56
CA ARG A 186 4.65 -8.18 13.22
C ARG A 186 3.51 -7.77 12.29
N TYR A 187 2.89 -6.61 12.54
CA TYR A 187 1.93 -6.04 11.63
C TYR A 187 2.53 -5.90 10.22
N LEU A 188 3.71 -5.27 10.13
CA LEU A 188 4.38 -5.04 8.85
C LEU A 188 4.78 -6.36 8.16
N LEU A 189 5.26 -7.35 8.92
CA LEU A 189 5.60 -8.67 8.38
C LEU A 189 4.39 -9.36 7.73
N ILE A 190 3.23 -9.36 8.40
CA ILE A 190 2.02 -10.00 7.88
C ILE A 190 1.49 -9.22 6.67
N ALA A 191 1.47 -7.88 6.75
CA ALA A 191 1.01 -7.03 5.65
C ALA A 191 1.88 -7.26 4.39
N ARG A 192 3.21 -7.20 4.51
CA ARG A 192 4.15 -7.48 3.42
C ARG A 192 3.92 -8.85 2.77
N LYS A 193 3.80 -9.89 3.58
CA LYS A 193 3.53 -11.26 3.10
C LYS A 193 2.21 -11.37 2.31
N VAL A 194 1.16 -10.67 2.74
CA VAL A 194 -0.16 -10.77 2.11
C VAL A 194 -0.25 -9.95 0.83
N PHE A 195 0.31 -8.74 0.86
CA PHE A 195 0.26 -7.78 -0.23
C PHE A 195 1.48 -7.85 -1.18
N GLU A 196 2.38 -8.82 -0.97
CA GLU A 196 3.52 -9.12 -1.86
C GLU A 196 4.56 -7.98 -1.94
N PHE A 197 4.86 -7.35 -0.80
CA PHE A 197 5.91 -6.32 -0.63
C PHE A 197 7.16 -6.83 0.10
#